data_AF-A0A376FL87-F1
#
_entry.id   AF-A0A376FL87-F1
#
_cell.length_a   1.000
_cell.length_b   1.000
_cell.length_c   1.000
_cell.angle_alpha   90.00
_cell.angle_beta   90.00
_cell.angle_gamma   90.00
#
_symmetry.space_group_name_H-M   'P 1'
#
loop_
_entity.id
_entity.type
_entity.pdbx_description
1 polymer ?
#
loop_
_entity_poly.entity_id
_entity_poly.type
_entity_poly.pdbx_seq_one_letter_code
_entity_poly.pdbx_strand_id
1 'polypeptide(L)'
;MELLEEHRCFEGRQQRWRHDSTVLNCAMTFSIFLPPTENPPVLFWLSGLTCNDENFTTKAGAQRVAAELGIALVMPDTSPRGDDVADDAGYDLGKGAGFYLNATEQPWARHYRMYDYIRDELPALIQSGFAVSDRCAISGHSMGGHGR
;
A
#
# COMPACT_ATOMS: atom_id res chain seq x y z
N MET A 1 -6.31 13.25 -2.32
CA MET A 1 -5.12 12.77 -1.58
C MET A 1 -4.67 13.87 -0.63
N GLU A 2 -4.20 13.51 0.55
CA GLU A 2 -3.65 14.37 1.60
C GLU A 2 -2.23 13.88 1.92
N LEU A 3 -1.21 14.75 1.84
CA LEU A 3 0.15 14.42 2.26
C LEU A 3 0.21 14.47 3.78
N LEU A 4 0.52 13.34 4.42
CA LEU A 4 0.65 13.24 5.86
C LEU A 4 2.08 13.57 6.30
N GLU A 5 3.07 12.98 5.64
CA GLU A 5 4.48 13.05 6.03
C GLU A 5 5.40 13.01 4.80
N GLU A 6 6.55 13.68 4.89
CA GLU A 6 7.63 13.59 3.91
C GLU A 6 9.00 13.61 4.59
N HIS A 7 9.90 12.73 4.16
CA HIS A 7 11.29 12.67 4.60
C HIS A 7 12.23 12.53 3.40
N ARG A 8 13.36 13.23 3.44
CA ARG A 8 14.47 12.96 2.50
C ARG A 8 15.14 11.65 2.88
N CYS A 9 15.40 10.79 1.90
CA CYS A 9 16.02 9.48 2.12
C CYS A 9 16.80 9.06 0.88
N PHE A 10 18.12 8.85 0.99
CA PHE A 10 19.00 8.45 -0.12
C PHE A 10 18.78 9.26 -1.41
N GLU A 11 18.80 10.60 -1.30
CA GLU A 11 18.51 11.56 -2.39
C GLU A 11 17.08 11.50 -2.99
N GLY A 12 16.25 10.55 -2.55
CA GLY A 12 14.83 10.47 -2.85
C GLY A 12 13.94 11.09 -1.78
N ARG A 13 12.63 10.93 -1.96
CA ARG A 13 11.59 11.37 -1.02
C ARG A 13 10.75 10.17 -0.58
N GLN A 14 10.73 9.90 0.72
CA GLN A 14 9.78 8.99 1.34
C GLN A 14 8.56 9.81 1.77
N GLN A 15 7.39 9.51 1.22
CA GLN A 15 6.15 10.21 1.51
C GLN A 15 5.11 9.25 2.05
N ARG A 16 4.16 9.80 2.80
CA ARG A 16 2.98 9.09 3.30
C ARG A 16 1.73 9.87 2.94
N TRP A 17 0.76 9.20 2.32
CA TRP A 17 -0.43 9.82 1.76
C TRP A 17 -1.70 9.14 2.26
N ARG A 18 -2.73 9.94 2.50
CA ARG A 18 -4.10 9.49 2.75
C ARG A 18 -5.00 9.78 1.56
N HIS A 19 -5.92 8.89 1.25
CA HIS A 19 -7.01 9.14 0.32
C HIS A 19 -8.27 8.39 0.74
N ASP A 20 -9.42 8.82 0.25
CA ASP A 20 -10.66 8.06 0.38
C ASP A 20 -10.71 6.99 -0.72
N SER A 21 -10.82 5.73 -0.32
CA SER A 21 -10.99 4.59 -1.23
C SER A 21 -12.47 4.38 -1.51
N THR A 22 -12.82 4.42 -2.80
CA THR A 22 -14.15 4.10 -3.31
C THR A 22 -14.41 2.60 -3.27
N VAL A 23 -13.39 1.77 -3.47
CA VAL A 23 -13.52 0.30 -3.46
C VAL A 23 -13.71 -0.22 -2.03
N LEU A 24 -13.00 0.36 -1.06
CA LEU A 24 -13.01 -0.07 0.34
C LEU A 24 -13.98 0.74 1.22
N ASN A 25 -14.60 1.79 0.70
CA ASN A 25 -15.50 2.69 1.43
C ASN A 25 -14.90 3.22 2.75
N CYS A 26 -13.61 3.57 2.76
CA CYS A 26 -12.93 4.15 3.91
C CYS A 26 -11.71 4.97 3.49
N ALA A 27 -11.19 5.77 4.41
CA ALA A 27 -9.89 6.39 4.23
C ALA A 27 -8.78 5.33 4.30
N MET A 28 -7.85 5.38 3.34
CA MET A 28 -6.69 4.52 3.25
C MET A 28 -5.41 5.34 3.30
N THR A 29 -4.36 4.73 3.86
CA THR A 29 -3.03 5.31 3.88
C THR A 29 -2.07 4.41 3.09
N PHE A 30 -1.19 5.02 2.32
CA PHE A 30 -0.08 4.33 1.68
C PHE A 30 1.18 5.17 1.79
N SER A 31 2.32 4.49 1.83
CA SER A 31 3.64 5.09 1.74
C SER A 31 4.20 4.94 0.34
N ILE A 32 4.92 5.95 -0.15
CA ILE A 32 5.62 5.92 -1.45
C ILE A 32 7.04 6.45 -1.31
N PHE A 33 8.01 5.71 -1.85
CA PHE A 33 9.37 6.21 -2.05
C PHE A 33 9.55 6.63 -3.51
N LEU A 34 9.96 7.88 -3.72
CA LEU A 34 10.28 8.45 -5.03
C LEU A 34 11.81 8.59 -5.16
N PRO A 35 12.47 7.84 -6.05
CA PRO A 35 13.91 7.96 -6.29
C PRO A 35 14.26 9.27 -7.01
N PRO A 36 15.55 9.67 -7.04
CA PRO A 36 16.04 10.79 -7.83
C PRO A 36 16.14 10.43 -9.33
N THR A 37 15.04 9.94 -9.92
CA THR A 37 14.95 9.49 -11.31
C THR A 37 13.62 9.93 -11.91
N GLU A 38 13.62 10.34 -13.17
CA GLU A 38 12.40 10.68 -13.89
C GLU A 38 11.63 9.42 -14.31
N ASN A 39 10.30 9.43 -14.12
CA ASN A 39 9.39 8.37 -14.54
C ASN A 39 9.86 6.94 -14.16
N PRO A 40 10.18 6.66 -12.89
CA PRO A 40 10.67 5.36 -12.47
C PRO A 40 9.59 4.26 -12.65
N PRO A 41 9.95 3.00 -12.90
CA PRO A 41 9.04 1.87 -12.72
C PRO A 41 8.62 1.74 -11.25
N VAL A 42 7.43 1.17 -11.03
CA VAL A 42 6.82 1.05 -9.71
C VAL A 42 6.93 -0.39 -9.20
N LEU A 43 7.39 -0.56 -7.97
CA LEU A 43 7.29 -1.82 -7.24
C LEU A 43 6.29 -1.68 -6.10
N PHE A 44 5.20 -2.44 -6.16
CA PHE A 44 4.26 -2.57 -5.07
C PHE A 44 4.78 -3.61 -4.07
N TRP A 45 4.83 -3.23 -2.79
CA TRP A 45 5.18 -4.13 -1.70
C TRP A 45 3.95 -4.38 -0.81
N LEU A 46 3.51 -5.63 -0.76
CA LEU A 46 2.41 -6.07 0.09
C LEU A 46 2.95 -6.59 1.44
N SER A 47 2.52 -5.97 2.53
CA SER A 47 2.91 -6.35 3.89
C SER A 47 2.11 -7.53 4.46
N GLY A 48 2.60 -8.12 5.55
CA GLY A 48 1.97 -9.26 6.21
C GLY A 48 0.88 -8.88 7.22
N LEU A 49 0.38 -9.88 7.95
CA LEU A 49 -0.52 -9.68 9.10
C LEU A 49 0.06 -8.65 10.08
N THR A 50 -0.86 -7.93 10.75
CA THR A 50 -0.59 -6.90 11.78
C THR A 50 0.24 -5.70 11.33
N CYS A 51 0.66 -5.67 10.06
CA CYS A 51 1.42 -4.56 9.51
C CYS A 51 0.52 -3.42 9.01
N ASN A 52 1.13 -2.26 8.84
CA ASN A 52 0.61 -1.12 8.09
C ASN A 52 1.62 -0.68 7.00
N ASP A 53 1.39 0.50 6.43
CA ASP A 53 2.24 1.09 5.39
C ASP A 53 3.68 1.43 5.87
N GLU A 54 3.89 1.54 7.19
CA GLU A 54 5.15 2.02 7.77
C GLU A 54 6.14 0.88 8.07
N ASN A 55 5.67 -0.36 8.29
CA ASN A 55 6.55 -1.44 8.74
C ASN A 55 7.68 -1.75 7.75
N PHE A 56 7.36 -1.84 6.45
CA PHE A 56 8.40 -2.03 5.43
C PHE A 56 9.23 -0.77 5.25
N THR A 57 8.56 0.38 5.17
CA THR A 57 9.15 1.71 5.03
C THR A 57 10.27 1.96 6.03
N THR A 58 10.06 1.64 7.30
CA THR A 58 11.00 1.98 8.38
C THR A 58 12.02 0.87 8.68
N LYS A 59 11.71 -0.40 8.40
CA LYS A 59 12.52 -1.54 8.85
C LYS A 59 13.27 -2.27 7.74
N ALA A 60 12.87 -2.14 6.48
CA ALA A 60 13.45 -2.94 5.39
C ALA A 60 14.76 -2.37 4.84
N GLY A 61 14.99 -1.05 4.96
CA GLY A 61 16.15 -0.39 4.36
C GLY A 61 16.17 -0.43 2.82
N ALA A 62 15.01 -0.65 2.19
CA ALA A 62 14.88 -0.86 0.74
C ALA A 62 15.14 0.41 -0.09
N GLN A 63 14.95 1.60 0.50
CA GLN A 63 15.07 2.89 -0.18
C GLN A 63 16.45 3.11 -0.80
N ARG A 64 17.52 2.62 -0.15
CA ARG A 64 18.89 2.75 -0.67
C ARG A 64 19.03 2.08 -2.04
N VAL A 65 18.60 0.82 -2.14
CA VAL A 65 18.68 0.04 -3.39
C VAL A 65 17.67 0.55 -4.42
N ALA A 66 16.48 0.95 -3.97
CA ALA A 66 15.49 1.55 -4.85
C ALA A 66 15.98 2.86 -5.50
N ALA A 67 16.73 3.69 -4.74
CA ALA A 67 17.39 4.87 -5.28
C ALA A 67 18.48 4.52 -6.30
N GLU A 68 19.33 3.53 -6.00
CA GLU A 68 20.39 3.04 -6.91
C GLU A 68 19.82 2.49 -8.23
N LEU A 69 18.66 1.83 -8.18
CA LEU A 69 18.03 1.21 -9.34
C LEU A 69 17.01 2.12 -10.05
N GLY A 70 16.71 3.31 -9.49
CA GLY A 70 15.69 4.20 -10.03
C GLY A 70 14.28 3.61 -10.00
N ILE A 71 13.91 2.92 -8.91
CA ILE A 71 12.59 2.28 -8.73
C ILE A 71 11.78 3.04 -7.67
N ALA A 72 10.52 3.35 -7.99
CA ALA A 72 9.58 3.84 -6.99
C ALA A 72 9.00 2.65 -6.19
N LEU A 73 8.90 2.81 -4.87
CA LEU A 73 8.30 1.79 -4.00
C LEU A 73 6.93 2.28 -3.52
N VAL A 74 5.89 1.46 -3.64
CA VAL A 74 4.57 1.75 -3.08
C VAL A 74 4.22 0.70 -2.03
N MET A 75 3.93 1.16 -0.82
CA MET A 75 3.62 0.34 0.36
C MET A 75 2.22 0.68 0.86
N PRO A 76 1.17 -0.01 0.38
CA PRO A 76 -0.18 0.17 0.91
C PRO A 76 -0.32 -0.39 2.33
N ASP A 77 -1.34 0.06 3.04
CA ASP A 77 -1.85 -0.63 4.22
C ASP A 77 -2.41 -2.03 3.87
N THR A 78 -2.61 -2.88 4.87
CA THR A 78 -2.90 -4.31 4.73
C THR A 78 -4.40 -4.64 4.76
N SER A 79 -5.23 -3.70 5.20
CA SER A 79 -6.68 -3.84 5.25
C SER A 79 -7.35 -2.45 5.29
N PRO A 80 -8.67 -2.38 5.07
CA PRO A 80 -9.46 -1.20 5.39
C PRO A 80 -9.30 -0.77 6.86
N ARG A 81 -9.46 0.53 7.13
CA ARG A 81 -9.32 1.14 8.48
C ARG A 81 -10.52 2.04 8.79
N GLY A 82 -10.81 2.23 10.08
CA GLY A 82 -11.90 3.08 10.57
C GLY A 82 -12.77 2.39 11.62
N ASP A 83 -13.56 3.17 12.35
CA ASP A 83 -14.42 2.66 13.42
C ASP A 83 -15.61 1.85 12.87
N ASP A 84 -16.10 2.21 11.69
CA ASP A 84 -17.20 1.53 10.98
C ASP A 84 -16.76 0.26 10.21
N VAL A 85 -15.46 -0.02 10.16
CA VAL A 85 -14.91 -1.21 9.50
C VAL A 85 -14.97 -2.39 10.46
N ALA A 86 -15.60 -3.48 10.00
CA ALA A 86 -15.69 -4.74 10.74
C ALA A 86 -14.31 -5.24 11.20
N ASP A 87 -14.26 -5.83 12.39
CA ASP A 87 -13.03 -6.30 13.01
C ASP A 87 -13.27 -7.60 13.78
N ASP A 88 -12.18 -8.30 14.11
CA ASP A 88 -12.19 -9.47 14.97
C ASP A 88 -11.19 -9.31 16.13
N ALA A 89 -11.36 -10.08 17.20
CA ALA A 89 -10.42 -10.08 18.32
C ALA A 89 -9.12 -10.85 17.99
N GLY A 90 -9.19 -11.78 17.04
CA GLY A 90 -8.05 -12.50 16.51
C GLY A 90 -7.13 -11.60 15.67
N TYR A 91 -5.83 -11.85 15.74
CA TYR A 91 -4.85 -11.08 14.94
C TYR A 91 -4.84 -11.46 13.45
N ASP A 92 -5.47 -12.59 13.12
CA ASP A 92 -5.50 -13.24 11.81
C ASP A 92 -6.81 -13.03 11.05
N LEU A 93 -7.71 -12.19 11.56
CA LEU A 93 -8.96 -11.79 10.90
C LEU A 93 -9.26 -10.31 11.21
N GLY A 94 -9.82 -9.58 10.26
CA GLY A 94 -10.19 -8.19 10.47
C GLY A 94 -9.04 -7.19 10.24
N LYS A 95 -8.89 -6.21 11.11
CA LYS A 95 -7.99 -5.06 10.90
C LYS A 95 -6.53 -5.52 10.96
N GLY A 96 -5.81 -5.31 9.87
CA GLY A 96 -4.44 -5.80 9.69
C GLY A 96 -4.36 -7.17 9.02
N ALA A 97 -5.50 -7.72 8.60
CA ALA A 97 -5.65 -9.05 8.05
C ALA A 97 -6.63 -9.06 6.87
N GLY A 98 -6.34 -8.26 5.83
CA GLY A 98 -7.21 -8.15 4.65
C GLY A 98 -7.06 -9.27 3.61
N PHE A 99 -6.00 -10.10 3.71
CA PHE A 99 -5.69 -11.23 2.83
C PHE A 99 -5.63 -10.96 1.32
N TYR A 100 -5.70 -9.70 0.90
CA TYR A 100 -5.65 -9.29 -0.51
C TYR A 100 -6.72 -9.98 -1.37
N LEU A 101 -7.92 -10.17 -0.82
CA LEU A 101 -9.08 -10.76 -1.47
C LEU A 101 -10.27 -9.77 -1.55
N ASN A 102 -11.33 -10.17 -2.25
CA ASN A 102 -12.64 -9.53 -2.19
C ASN A 102 -13.59 -10.41 -1.38
N ALA A 103 -13.95 -9.97 -0.18
CA ALA A 103 -14.87 -10.68 0.69
C ALA A 103 -16.30 -10.65 0.13
N THR A 104 -17.02 -11.77 0.24
CA THR A 104 -18.43 -11.90 -0.19
C THR A 104 -19.40 -11.88 0.98
N GLU A 105 -18.95 -12.30 2.15
CA GLU A 105 -19.80 -12.43 3.33
C GLU A 105 -19.89 -11.14 4.12
N GLN A 106 -21.08 -10.86 4.67
CA GLN A 106 -21.27 -9.74 5.60
C GLN A 106 -20.71 -10.11 6.99
N PRO A 107 -20.17 -9.14 7.75
CA PRO A 107 -20.10 -7.71 7.43
C PRO A 107 -18.90 -7.30 6.54
N TRP A 108 -18.01 -8.23 6.20
CA TRP A 108 -16.73 -7.97 5.54
C TRP A 108 -16.86 -7.38 4.13
N ALA A 109 -17.83 -7.87 3.34
CA ALA A 109 -18.03 -7.46 1.95
C ALA A 109 -18.23 -5.95 1.76
N ARG A 110 -18.60 -5.21 2.81
CA ARG A 110 -18.74 -3.74 2.78
C ARG A 110 -17.42 -3.00 2.53
N HIS A 111 -16.31 -3.55 3.05
CA HIS A 111 -15.01 -2.86 3.06
C HIS A 111 -13.85 -3.74 2.57
N TYR A 112 -13.87 -5.05 2.81
CA TYR A 112 -12.75 -5.97 2.56
C TYR A 112 -12.64 -6.37 1.08
N ARG A 113 -12.33 -5.40 0.23
CA ARG A 113 -12.13 -5.54 -1.22
C ARG A 113 -10.69 -5.22 -1.62
N MET A 114 -9.75 -5.74 -0.84
CA MET A 114 -8.31 -5.44 -0.98
C MET A 114 -7.76 -5.88 -2.34
N TYR A 115 -8.31 -6.94 -2.94
CA TYR A 115 -7.91 -7.37 -4.27
C TYR A 115 -8.18 -6.29 -5.34
N ASP A 116 -9.42 -5.79 -5.41
CA ASP A 116 -9.77 -4.71 -6.35
C ASP A 116 -9.01 -3.41 -6.04
N TYR A 117 -8.79 -3.10 -4.75
CA TYR A 117 -8.01 -1.93 -4.34
C TYR A 117 -6.57 -1.98 -4.85
N ILE A 118 -5.88 -3.12 -4.66
CA ILE A 118 -4.49 -3.29 -5.08
C ILE A 118 -4.36 -3.45 -6.60
N ARG A 119 -5.32 -4.09 -7.27
CA ARG A 119 -5.27 -4.30 -8.72
C ARG A 119 -5.61 -3.05 -9.52
N ASP A 120 -6.64 -2.33 -9.12
CA ASP A 120 -7.24 -1.28 -9.97
C ASP A 120 -7.13 0.12 -9.34
N GLU A 121 -7.66 0.32 -8.13
CA GLU A 121 -7.82 1.66 -7.57
C GLU A 121 -6.48 2.31 -7.22
N LEU A 122 -5.62 1.61 -6.46
CA LEU A 122 -4.34 2.16 -6.03
C LEU A 122 -3.39 2.37 -7.22
N PRO A 123 -3.20 1.44 -8.16
CA PRO A 123 -2.35 1.70 -9.33
C PRO A 123 -2.83 2.89 -10.16
N ALA A 124 -4.16 3.03 -10.38
CA ALA A 124 -4.71 4.20 -11.07
C ALA A 124 -4.44 5.50 -10.30
N LEU A 125 -4.57 5.49 -8.98
CA LEU A 125 -4.24 6.63 -8.13
C LEU A 125 -2.76 6.99 -8.24
N ILE A 126 -1.85 6.01 -8.18
CA ILE A 126 -0.41 6.22 -8.29
C ILE A 126 -0.05 6.81 -9.66
N GLN A 127 -0.59 6.27 -10.75
CA GLN A 127 -0.33 6.78 -12.10
C GLN A 127 -0.85 8.21 -12.32
N SER A 128 -1.99 8.56 -11.71
CA SER A 128 -2.56 9.91 -11.83
C SER A 128 -1.89 10.94 -10.91
N GLY A 129 -1.33 10.50 -9.79
CA GLY A 129 -0.79 11.37 -8.74
C GLY A 129 0.72 11.60 -8.80
N PHE A 130 1.48 10.71 -9.45
CA PHE A 130 2.94 10.73 -9.44
C PHE A 130 3.52 10.57 -10.83
N ALA A 131 4.68 11.21 -11.08
CA ALA A 131 5.43 11.05 -12.31
C ALA A 131 6.21 9.72 -12.28
N VAL A 132 5.53 8.62 -12.59
CA VAL A 132 6.06 7.25 -12.67
C VAL A 132 5.77 6.65 -14.05
N SER A 133 6.49 5.59 -14.43
CA SER A 133 6.21 4.88 -15.69
C SER A 133 5.02 3.92 -15.56
N ASP A 134 4.55 3.41 -16.70
CA ASP A 134 3.53 2.37 -16.81
C ASP A 134 4.00 0.98 -16.36
N ARG A 135 5.31 0.78 -16.23
CA ARG A 135 5.90 -0.49 -15.81
C ARG A 135 5.77 -0.67 -14.30
N CYS A 136 5.09 -1.74 -13.90
CA CYS A 136 4.98 -2.14 -12.51
C CYS A 136 5.36 -3.60 -12.27
N ALA A 137 5.73 -3.88 -11.01
CA ALA A 137 5.92 -5.21 -10.47
C ALA A 137 5.33 -5.28 -9.06
N ILE A 138 5.14 -6.50 -8.55
CA ILE A 138 4.59 -6.73 -7.21
C ILE A 138 5.46 -7.72 -6.44
N SER A 139 5.66 -7.44 -5.15
CA SER A 139 6.31 -8.32 -4.19
C SER A 139 5.61 -8.20 -2.84
N GLY A 140 6.02 -9.00 -1.87
CA GLY A 140 5.43 -8.95 -0.53
C GLY A 140 5.91 -10.04 0.41
N HIS A 141 5.51 -9.93 1.67
CA HIS A 141 5.91 -10.80 2.76
C HIS A 141 4.71 -11.50 3.40
N SER A 142 4.81 -12.82 3.62
CA SER A 142 3.77 -13.63 4.28
C SER A 142 2.39 -13.50 3.60
N MET A 143 1.38 -12.94 4.27
CA MET A 143 0.07 -12.62 3.66
C MET A 143 0.21 -11.80 2.38
N GLY A 144 1.13 -10.83 2.33
CA GLY A 144 1.43 -10.06 1.11
C GLY A 144 2.25 -10.83 0.07
N GLY A 145 2.91 -11.92 0.47
CA GLY A 145 3.46 -12.89 -0.46
C GLY A 145 2.38 -13.75 -1.12
N HIS A 146 1.32 -14.09 -0.37
CA HIS A 146 0.16 -14.83 -0.87
C HIS A 146 -0.70 -14.01 -1.84
N GLY A 147 -0.91 -12.73 -1.54
CA GLY A 147 -1.76 -11.82 -2.32
C GLY A 147 -1.17 -11.31 -3.66
N ARG A 148 -0.12 -11.96 -4.18
CA ARG A 148 0.48 -11.63 -5.47
C ARG A 148 -0.28 -12.25 -6.64
#